data_AF-A0A949SBE6-F1
#
_entry.id   AF-A0A949SBE6-F1
#
_cell.length_a   1.000
_cell.length_b   1.000
_cell.length_c   1.000
_cell.angle_alpha   90.00
_cell.angle_beta   90.00
_cell.angle_gamma   90.00
#
_symmetry.space_group_name_H-M   'P 1'
#
loop_
_entity.id
_entity.type
_entity.pdbx_description
1 polymer ?
#
loop_
_entity_poly.entity_id
_entity_poly.type
_entity_poly.pdbx_seq_one_letter_code
_entity_poly.pdbx_strand_id
1 'polypeptide(L)'
;MKKLLLALLLCSSFISFAQDWNPFPLEQKSYFMHNNVTNYYFSSDTLINEFCVDSIRNYGSSQTMYFNFTTPNVGNCYSTIVNTPMGAYYSQGFYHSMHDNERPDSITVTNNEYTFYFYDNYLTFQNTFLFKPLTHKDSSWVFPYNGSGFNQLKITCDSIYFDNFFGTVSDSLKLFSVQALNSGTPVSDVINQNKYILSKNYGFKSFKNFPLLGIKTNTIQEGFLAPVFDDYHHLNPGDILIWEEKFEAPPYPGNPPSYTKYYKDSIVNVYNNYDTLRYGILRTFTDLSTTNTGTLRYRNNDEIIFNSGTSTLAPSPYNAFGDVDLNEVSPYYIKNGVIHKTKMNEFKYLNFQGGNNCVSEYMWDYYSYDSYNTKYGLFEYGHGFGVTPEDYSWKIIGSTINGISEGANWMMLITNVKENTINNPTISIYPNPSNSGNFTLECEQAKWLEIMSIDGKTVFSQNINQSKTAINTNLPHGLYFAKITFENNKQTIQKIVF
;
A
#
# COMPACT_ATOMS: atom_id res chain seq x y z
N MET A 1 67.32 -8.48 22.15
CA MET A 1 66.01 -9.02 21.72
C MET A 1 64.82 -8.45 22.51
N LYS A 2 64.77 -8.50 23.85
CA LYS A 2 63.59 -8.01 24.62
C LYS A 2 63.20 -6.55 24.37
N LYS A 3 64.18 -5.63 24.22
CA LYS A 3 63.91 -4.21 23.91
C LYS A 3 63.42 -3.97 22.48
N LEU A 4 63.85 -4.80 21.52
CA LEU A 4 63.39 -4.75 20.13
C LEU A 4 61.96 -5.30 20.01
N LEU A 5 61.65 -6.37 20.75
CA LEU A 5 60.30 -6.94 20.83
C LEU A 5 59.30 -5.96 21.49
N LEU A 6 59.73 -5.25 22.55
CA LEU A 6 58.92 -4.23 23.21
C LEU A 6 58.69 -3.02 22.29
N ALA A 7 59.71 -2.61 21.52
CA ALA A 7 59.56 -1.56 20.51
C ALA A 7 58.66 -1.99 19.34
N LEU A 8 58.74 -3.25 18.89
CA LEU A 8 57.83 -3.81 17.90
C LEU A 8 56.39 -3.94 18.42
N LEU A 9 56.20 -4.33 19.68
CA LEU A 9 54.90 -4.37 20.35
C LEU A 9 54.30 -2.97 20.52
N LEU A 10 55.11 -1.99 20.93
CA LEU A 10 54.71 -0.58 21.01
C LEU A 10 54.39 -0.03 19.61
N CYS A 11 55.24 -0.25 18.61
CA CYS A 11 54.97 0.16 17.23
C CYS A 11 53.73 -0.54 16.64
N SER A 12 53.45 -1.80 17.01
CA SER A 12 52.20 -2.47 16.61
C SER A 12 50.96 -1.94 17.32
N SER A 13 51.10 -1.37 18.53
CA SER A 13 50.01 -0.63 19.20
C SER A 13 49.80 0.78 18.66
N PHE A 14 50.76 1.31 17.89
CA PHE A 14 50.68 2.60 17.19
C PHE A 14 50.33 2.47 15.70
N ILE A 15 50.20 1.25 15.16
CA ILE A 15 49.38 1.04 13.96
C ILE A 15 47.94 1.23 14.43
N SER A 16 47.58 2.49 14.53
CA SER A 16 46.24 3.05 14.45
C SER A 16 45.17 1.97 14.37
N PHE A 17 44.42 1.80 15.47
CA PHE A 17 43.03 1.39 15.39
C PHE A 17 42.33 2.42 14.49
N ALA A 18 42.51 2.31 13.17
CA ALA A 18 41.62 2.93 12.22
C ALA A 18 40.23 2.49 12.69
N GLN A 19 39.36 3.46 12.98
CA GLN A 19 38.00 3.16 13.37
C GLN A 19 37.35 2.43 12.20
N ASP A 20 37.36 1.10 12.26
CA ASP A 20 36.80 0.21 11.25
C ASP A 20 35.29 0.20 11.41
N TRP A 21 34.65 1.34 11.16
CA TRP A 21 33.21 1.48 11.16
C TRP A 21 32.73 1.26 9.73
N ASN A 22 32.02 0.16 9.53
CA ASN A 22 31.37 -0.18 8.28
C ASN A 22 29.85 -0.28 8.51
N PRO A 23 29.16 0.86 8.69
CA PRO A 23 27.80 0.87 9.18
C PRO A 23 26.77 0.34 8.18
N PHE A 24 27.04 0.32 6.88
CA PHE A 24 26.01 -0.05 5.89
C PHE A 24 26.44 -1.29 5.09
N PRO A 25 26.34 -2.48 5.69
CA PRO A 25 26.65 -3.72 4.98
C PRO A 25 25.65 -3.96 3.83
N LEU A 26 26.16 -4.53 2.74
CA LEU A 26 25.38 -4.96 1.59
C LEU A 26 24.33 -6.01 2.00
N GLU A 27 23.14 -5.95 1.41
CA GLU A 27 22.03 -6.90 1.59
C GLU A 27 21.44 -6.98 3.01
N GLN A 28 21.88 -6.14 3.95
CA GLN A 28 21.21 -6.03 5.24
C GLN A 28 19.91 -5.24 5.11
N LYS A 29 18.79 -5.89 5.45
CA LYS A 29 17.49 -5.23 5.57
C LYS A 29 17.30 -4.72 7.00
N SER A 30 17.01 -3.44 7.12
CA SER A 30 16.72 -2.76 8.39
C SER A 30 15.33 -2.12 8.30
N TYR A 31 14.47 -2.40 9.27
CA TYR A 31 13.07 -1.95 9.24
C TYR A 31 12.88 -0.82 10.25
N PHE A 32 12.53 0.38 9.80
CA PHE A 32 12.31 1.53 10.67
C PHE A 32 10.83 1.87 10.75
N MET A 33 10.38 2.19 11.96
CA MET A 33 8.98 2.53 12.23
C MET A 33 8.78 4.05 12.20
N HIS A 34 7.77 4.49 11.45
CA HIS A 34 7.32 5.88 11.37
C HIS A 34 5.89 5.95 11.90
N ASN A 35 5.72 6.66 13.01
CA ASN A 35 4.42 6.82 13.67
C ASN A 35 3.72 8.08 13.14
N ASN A 36 2.39 8.05 13.07
CA ASN A 36 1.53 9.20 12.75
C ASN A 36 1.78 9.83 11.37
N VAL A 37 2.11 9.02 10.36
CA VAL A 37 2.16 9.52 8.99
C VAL A 37 0.73 9.64 8.46
N THR A 38 0.17 10.83 8.56
CA THR A 38 -1.06 11.20 7.84
C THR A 38 -0.66 11.69 6.45
N ASN A 39 -0.76 10.81 5.46
CA ASN A 39 -0.72 11.21 4.06
C ASN A 39 -2.13 11.09 3.45
N TYR A 40 -2.44 11.90 2.44
CA TYR A 40 -3.71 11.95 1.73
C TYR A 40 -4.19 10.56 1.26
N TYR A 41 -3.26 9.63 1.01
CA TYR A 41 -3.53 8.32 0.44
C TYR A 41 -3.51 7.16 1.45
N PHE A 42 -2.90 7.35 2.62
CA PHE A 42 -2.78 6.29 3.63
C PHE A 42 -3.06 6.86 5.02
N SER A 43 -4.25 6.56 5.54
CA SER A 43 -4.46 6.56 6.99
C SER A 43 -3.98 5.21 7.52
N SER A 44 -2.80 5.20 8.15
CA SER A 44 -2.23 4.01 8.77
C SER A 44 -1.90 4.28 10.23
N ASP A 45 -1.97 3.23 11.05
CA ASP A 45 -1.57 3.31 12.46
C ASP A 45 -0.04 3.38 12.55
N THR A 46 0.66 2.73 11.61
CA THR A 46 2.12 2.61 11.61
C THR A 46 2.62 2.38 10.18
N LEU A 47 3.63 3.15 9.76
CA LEU A 47 4.41 2.88 8.55
C LEU A 47 5.74 2.23 8.92
N ILE A 48 6.20 1.29 8.10
CA ILE A 48 7.47 0.60 8.26
C ILE A 48 8.24 0.67 6.94
N ASN A 49 9.38 1.36 6.98
CA ASN A 49 10.28 1.48 5.85
C ASN A 49 11.40 0.43 5.91
N GLU A 50 11.67 -0.21 4.78
CA GLU A 50 12.83 -1.08 4.60
C GLU A 50 14.01 -0.26 4.06
N PHE A 51 15.13 -0.32 4.76
CA PHE A 51 16.41 0.25 4.37
C PHE A 51 17.35 -0.92 4.06
N CYS A 52 17.81 -1.00 2.81
CA CYS A 52 18.73 -2.05 2.34
C CYS A 52 19.69 -1.46 1.31
N VAL A 53 21.00 -1.55 1.56
CA VAL A 53 22.00 -1.27 0.53
C VAL A 53 22.05 -2.48 -0.39
N ASP A 54 21.59 -2.33 -1.63
CA ASP A 54 21.48 -3.44 -2.58
C ASP A 54 22.65 -3.48 -3.57
N SER A 55 23.29 -2.35 -3.80
CA SER A 55 24.30 -2.19 -4.83
C SER A 55 25.29 -1.09 -4.51
N ILE A 56 26.50 -1.28 -5.02
CA ILE A 56 27.64 -0.41 -4.76
C ILE A 56 28.34 -0.12 -6.08
N ARG A 57 28.54 1.17 -6.39
CA ARG A 57 29.28 1.62 -7.56
C ARG A 57 30.53 2.38 -7.16
N ASN A 58 31.67 1.96 -7.70
CA ASN A 58 32.97 2.56 -7.41
C ASN A 58 33.38 3.54 -8.51
N TYR A 59 33.86 4.71 -8.13
CA TYR A 59 34.36 5.77 -9.01
C TYR A 59 35.83 6.14 -8.72
N GLY A 60 36.59 5.20 -8.16
CA GLY A 60 37.98 5.43 -7.75
C GLY A 60 38.06 6.07 -6.37
N SER A 61 38.01 7.40 -6.30
CA SER A 61 38.12 8.16 -5.03
C SER A 61 36.82 8.26 -4.23
N SER A 62 35.71 7.81 -4.82
CA SER A 62 34.40 7.76 -4.19
C SER A 62 33.67 6.46 -4.51
N GLN A 63 32.71 6.13 -3.66
CA GLN A 63 31.82 4.99 -3.80
C GLN A 63 30.39 5.46 -3.56
N THR A 64 29.44 5.00 -4.37
CA THR A 64 28.01 5.23 -4.13
C THR A 64 27.34 3.92 -3.75
N MET A 65 26.67 3.92 -2.61
CA MET A 65 25.80 2.86 -2.11
C MET A 65 24.36 3.26 -2.44
N TYR A 66 23.63 2.40 -3.14
CA TYR A 66 22.23 2.65 -3.48
C TYR A 66 21.30 1.92 -2.53
N PHE A 67 20.20 2.58 -2.16
CA PHE A 67 19.15 1.96 -1.36
C PHE A 67 18.05 1.49 -2.30
N ASN A 68 18.07 0.19 -2.59
CA ASN A 68 16.99 -0.54 -3.22
C ASN A 68 16.57 0.02 -4.60
N PHE A 69 17.48 0.36 -5.52
CA PHE A 69 17.08 0.64 -6.91
C PHE A 69 17.32 -0.60 -7.75
N THR A 70 16.39 -1.56 -7.71
CA THR A 70 16.37 -2.63 -8.71
C THR A 70 15.93 -2.03 -10.04
N THR A 71 16.90 -1.48 -10.76
CA THR A 71 16.71 -1.14 -12.17
C THR A 71 17.02 -2.39 -13.00
N PRO A 72 16.18 -2.70 -14.00
CA PRO A 72 16.51 -3.71 -14.97
C PRO A 72 17.72 -3.20 -15.74
N ASN A 73 18.42 -4.10 -16.41
CA ASN A 73 19.58 -3.73 -17.21
C ASN A 73 19.14 -2.91 -18.45
N VAL A 74 18.87 -1.62 -18.26
CA VAL A 74 18.53 -0.63 -19.29
C VAL A 74 19.79 -0.14 -20.04
N GLY A 75 20.91 -0.85 -19.88
CA GLY A 75 22.19 -0.52 -20.48
C GLY A 75 22.62 0.92 -20.20
N ASN A 76 23.02 1.64 -21.26
CA ASN A 76 23.54 3.00 -21.16
C ASN A 76 22.43 4.07 -20.95
N CYS A 77 21.15 3.69 -20.91
CA CYS A 77 20.03 4.63 -20.81
C CYS A 77 19.65 5.00 -19.38
N TYR A 78 20.24 4.37 -18.36
CA TYR A 78 19.96 4.65 -16.95
C TYR A 78 20.04 6.15 -16.63
N SER A 79 21.11 6.82 -17.05
CA SER A 79 21.29 8.24 -16.76
C SER A 79 20.26 9.14 -17.43
N THR A 80 19.74 8.75 -18.60
CA THR A 80 18.72 9.55 -19.30
C THR A 80 17.36 9.39 -18.63
N ILE A 81 17.06 8.18 -18.14
CA ILE A 81 15.80 7.90 -17.42
C ILE A 81 15.79 8.64 -16.07
N VAL A 82 16.90 8.57 -15.32
CA VAL A 82 16.97 9.16 -13.97
C VAL A 82 17.24 10.68 -13.99
N ASN A 83 18.06 11.18 -14.91
CA ASN A 83 18.55 12.58 -14.87
C ASN A 83 17.83 13.54 -15.83
N THR A 84 16.86 13.10 -16.64
CA THR A 84 16.09 14.07 -17.43
C THR A 84 15.24 14.93 -16.50
N PRO A 85 15.06 16.23 -16.78
CA PRO A 85 14.09 17.06 -16.06
C PRO A 85 12.71 16.40 -16.04
N MET A 86 12.36 15.69 -17.12
CA MET A 86 11.18 14.84 -17.21
C MET A 86 11.25 13.60 -16.30
N GLY A 87 12.34 12.82 -16.27
CA GLY A 87 12.51 11.75 -15.28
C GLY A 87 12.41 12.22 -13.82
N ALA A 88 12.85 13.45 -13.55
CA ALA A 88 12.58 14.14 -12.31
C ALA A 88 11.10 14.53 -12.19
N TYR A 89 10.45 15.19 -13.15
CA TYR A 89 9.01 15.55 -13.09
C TYR A 89 8.07 14.32 -13.03
N TYR A 90 8.49 13.18 -13.58
CA TYR A 90 7.74 11.92 -13.61
C TYR A 90 8.03 11.00 -12.44
N SER A 91 9.12 11.26 -11.70
CA SER A 91 9.21 10.85 -10.31
C SER A 91 8.44 11.83 -9.40
N GLN A 92 8.28 13.10 -9.78
CA GLN A 92 7.60 14.14 -8.97
C GLN A 92 6.06 14.11 -8.98
N GLY A 93 5.44 13.54 -10.02
CA GLY A 93 4.07 13.95 -10.40
C GLY A 93 2.96 13.61 -9.39
N PHE A 94 2.93 12.40 -8.85
CA PHE A 94 1.84 11.97 -7.98
C PHE A 94 2.27 11.04 -6.83
N TYR A 95 3.27 10.18 -7.05
CA TYR A 95 3.45 9.01 -6.18
C TYR A 95 4.73 9.02 -5.34
N HIS A 96 5.78 9.78 -5.70
CA HIS A 96 6.86 10.04 -4.73
C HIS A 96 6.38 10.93 -3.57
N SER A 97 5.23 11.61 -3.69
CA SER A 97 4.54 12.27 -2.58
C SER A 97 3.93 11.29 -1.56
N MET A 98 3.69 10.03 -1.97
CA MET A 98 3.25 8.95 -1.09
C MET A 98 4.40 8.34 -0.29
N HIS A 99 5.64 8.67 -0.68
CA HIS A 99 6.85 8.10 -0.13
C HIS A 99 7.66 9.11 0.66
N ASP A 100 7.97 8.64 1.84
CA ASP A 100 8.71 9.25 2.90
C ASP A 100 9.99 9.98 2.46
N ASN A 101 9.94 11.33 2.46
CA ASN A 101 11.13 12.22 2.35
C ASN A 101 12.21 11.89 3.41
N GLU A 102 11.93 10.97 4.33
CA GLU A 102 12.82 10.56 5.40
C GLU A 102 13.69 9.36 5.05
N ARG A 103 13.48 8.66 3.92
CA ARG A 103 14.39 7.60 3.46
C ARG A 103 15.45 8.12 2.48
N PRO A 104 16.74 7.78 2.68
CA PRO A 104 17.77 8.12 1.71
C PRO A 104 17.63 7.27 0.44
N ASP A 105 17.82 7.92 -0.70
CA ASP A 105 17.95 7.33 -2.04
C ASP A 105 19.31 6.62 -2.19
N SER A 106 20.38 7.32 -1.83
CA SER A 106 21.75 6.84 -1.98
C SER A 106 22.68 7.48 -0.95
N ILE A 107 23.82 6.85 -0.74
CA ILE A 107 24.93 7.40 0.04
C ILE A 107 26.17 7.44 -0.85
N THR A 108 26.78 8.61 -0.99
CA THR A 108 28.13 8.70 -1.56
C THR A 108 29.15 8.79 -0.44
N VAL A 109 30.13 7.90 -0.47
CA VAL A 109 31.28 7.84 0.41
C VAL A 109 32.47 8.45 -0.32
N THR A 110 32.99 9.57 0.18
CA THR A 110 34.21 10.22 -0.32
C THR A 110 35.13 10.52 0.85
N ASN A 111 36.37 10.03 0.84
CA ASN A 111 37.32 10.20 1.95
C ASN A 111 36.72 9.86 3.33
N ASN A 112 35.90 8.80 3.40
CA ASN A 112 35.15 8.37 4.59
C ASN A 112 34.05 9.31 5.10
N GLU A 113 33.66 10.32 4.30
CA GLU A 113 32.49 11.15 4.55
C GLU A 113 31.30 10.59 3.79
N TYR A 114 30.16 10.44 4.47
CA TYR A 114 28.97 9.80 3.95
C TYR A 114 27.94 10.91 3.66
N THR A 115 27.75 11.22 2.39
CA THR A 115 26.71 12.15 1.96
C THR A 115 25.47 11.36 1.61
N PHE A 116 24.43 11.51 2.43
CA PHE A 116 23.12 10.93 2.17
C PHE A 116 22.34 11.85 1.24
N TYR A 117 21.82 11.28 0.18
CA TYR A 117 20.93 11.93 -0.75
C TYR A 117 19.51 11.46 -0.43
N PHE A 118 18.61 12.38 -0.14
CA PHE A 118 17.19 12.11 -0.03
C PHE A 118 16.53 12.62 -1.30
N TYR A 119 15.48 11.93 -1.71
CA TYR A 119 14.64 12.40 -2.80
C TYR A 119 13.89 13.67 -2.38
N ASP A 120 13.77 14.66 -3.28
CA ASP A 120 13.01 15.90 -3.07
C ASP A 120 12.16 16.19 -4.31
N ASN A 121 10.84 16.31 -4.10
CA ASN A 121 9.84 16.54 -5.15
C ASN A 121 9.96 17.91 -5.85
N TYR A 122 10.78 18.85 -5.37
CA TYR A 122 10.77 20.22 -5.90
C TYR A 122 12.02 20.65 -6.68
N LEU A 123 12.92 19.73 -7.05
CA LEU A 123 14.21 20.06 -7.71
C LEU A 123 15.02 21.11 -6.95
N THR A 124 14.68 21.40 -5.69
CA THR A 124 15.31 22.41 -4.86
C THR A 124 16.58 21.88 -4.20
N PHE A 125 17.31 20.94 -4.78
CA PHE A 125 18.71 20.57 -4.42
C PHE A 125 19.07 20.38 -2.92
N GLN A 126 18.14 20.30 -1.96
CA GLN A 126 18.45 20.65 -0.56
C GLN A 126 18.21 19.59 0.50
N ASN A 127 17.74 18.41 0.14
CA ASN A 127 17.65 17.32 1.11
C ASN A 127 18.92 16.43 1.02
N THR A 128 20.09 17.06 1.13
CA THR A 128 21.36 16.33 1.35
C THR A 128 21.75 16.42 2.82
N PHE A 129 22.19 15.29 3.38
CA PHE A 129 22.60 15.20 4.76
C PHE A 129 24.03 14.66 4.81
N LEU A 130 24.96 15.53 5.18
CA LEU A 130 26.35 15.13 5.38
C LEU A 130 26.51 14.47 6.75
N PHE A 131 26.84 13.19 6.74
CA PHE A 131 27.09 12.41 7.93
C PHE A 131 28.53 11.90 7.96
N LYS A 132 29.21 12.07 9.10
CA LYS A 132 30.61 11.65 9.26
C LYS A 132 30.68 10.54 10.31
N PRO A 133 30.42 9.26 9.93
CA PRO A 133 30.34 8.16 10.88
C PRO A 133 31.67 7.88 11.59
N LEU A 134 32.80 8.25 10.98
CA LEU A 134 34.13 8.12 11.59
C LEU A 134 34.50 9.23 12.58
N THR A 135 33.59 10.18 12.84
CA THR A 135 33.84 11.27 13.79
C THR A 135 34.15 10.75 15.19
N HIS A 136 35.21 11.28 15.80
CA HIS A 136 35.61 10.95 17.16
C HIS A 136 34.62 11.50 18.19
N LYS A 137 34.61 10.89 19.38
CA LYS A 137 33.83 11.39 20.52
C LYS A 137 34.14 12.88 20.77
N ASP A 138 33.12 13.64 21.15
CA ASP A 138 33.14 15.06 21.48
C ASP A 138 33.50 15.98 20.30
N SER A 139 33.67 15.42 19.10
CA SER A 139 33.91 16.17 17.87
C SER A 139 32.59 16.50 17.17
N SER A 140 32.58 17.64 16.46
CA SER A 140 31.40 18.12 15.74
C SER A 140 31.75 18.66 14.36
N TRP A 141 30.80 18.64 13.44
CA TRP A 141 30.90 19.33 12.16
C TRP A 141 29.63 20.14 11.91
N VAL A 142 29.77 21.18 11.08
CA VAL A 142 28.67 22.04 10.62
C VAL A 142 28.57 21.90 9.12
N PHE A 143 27.35 21.81 8.60
CA PHE A 143 27.09 21.82 7.16
C PHE A 143 25.89 22.71 6.82
N PRO A 144 25.84 23.27 5.61
CA PRO A 144 24.70 24.04 5.14
C PRO A 144 23.44 23.17 5.11
N TYR A 145 22.32 23.73 5.58
CA TYR A 145 21.02 23.06 5.56
C TYR A 145 19.92 24.12 5.58
N ASN A 146 18.96 24.04 4.67
CA ASN A 146 17.93 25.06 4.56
C ASN A 146 16.68 24.63 5.33
N GLY A 147 16.55 25.15 6.55
CA GLY A 147 15.36 24.99 7.37
C GLY A 147 14.58 26.30 7.48
N SER A 148 13.35 26.21 8.01
CA SER A 148 12.56 27.40 8.34
C SER A 148 13.19 28.12 9.54
N GLY A 149 13.90 29.22 9.29
CA GLY A 149 14.53 30.04 10.34
C GLY A 149 15.97 29.64 10.74
N PHE A 150 16.58 28.68 10.03
CA PHE A 150 17.99 28.29 10.20
C PHE A 150 18.61 27.88 8.87
N ASN A 151 19.94 28.01 8.75
CA ASN A 151 20.66 27.78 7.49
C ASN A 151 21.82 26.78 7.61
N GLN A 152 22.00 26.20 8.80
CA GLN A 152 23.08 25.28 9.12
C GLN A 152 22.62 24.24 10.14
N LEU A 153 23.18 23.04 10.04
CA LEU A 153 23.08 22.02 11.09
C LEU A 153 24.47 21.71 11.64
N LYS A 154 24.55 21.61 12.97
CA LYS A 154 25.70 21.07 13.68
C LYS A 154 25.36 19.66 14.17
N ILE A 155 26.22 18.69 13.86
CA ILE A 155 26.13 17.34 14.43
C ILE A 155 27.34 17.12 15.33
N THR A 156 27.09 16.54 16.50
CA THR A 156 28.12 16.22 17.50
C THR A 156 28.08 14.74 17.82
N CYS A 157 29.24 14.08 17.86
CA CYS A 157 29.37 12.70 18.35
C CYS A 157 29.47 12.73 19.87
N ASP A 158 28.36 12.56 20.58
CA ASP A 158 28.29 12.77 22.04
C ASP A 158 28.95 11.62 22.81
N SER A 159 28.84 10.40 22.32
CA SER A 159 29.39 9.23 23.00
C SER A 159 29.67 8.05 22.07
N ILE A 160 30.59 7.19 22.52
CA ILE A 160 30.84 5.85 21.97
C ILE A 160 30.69 4.88 23.14
N TYR A 161 29.86 3.86 22.99
CA TYR A 161 29.56 2.88 24.04
C TYR A 161 29.27 1.51 23.42
N PHE A 162 29.30 0.45 24.24
CA PHE A 162 28.92 -0.90 23.82
C PHE A 162 27.57 -1.23 24.43
N ASP A 163 26.61 -1.63 23.61
CA ASP A 163 25.24 -1.92 24.05
C ASP A 163 24.57 -2.91 23.07
N ASN A 164 23.39 -3.39 23.45
CA ASN A 164 22.49 -4.10 22.57
C ASN A 164 22.10 -3.19 21.39
N PHE A 165 22.47 -3.55 20.17
CA PHE A 165 22.01 -2.89 18.96
C PHE A 165 20.52 -3.17 18.73
N PHE A 166 20.16 -4.46 18.65
CA PHE A 166 18.79 -4.91 18.49
C PHE A 166 18.63 -6.41 18.84
N GLY A 167 17.58 -6.78 19.56
CA GLY A 167 17.31 -8.18 19.92
C GLY A 167 18.45 -8.80 20.72
N THR A 168 19.10 -9.83 20.17
CA THR A 168 20.28 -10.48 20.76
C THR A 168 21.62 -9.90 20.26
N VAL A 169 21.59 -8.98 19.29
CA VAL A 169 22.78 -8.42 18.65
C VAL A 169 23.34 -7.27 19.49
N SER A 170 24.57 -7.39 19.95
CA SER A 170 25.30 -6.29 20.61
C SER A 170 26.40 -5.74 19.70
N ASP A 171 26.61 -4.42 19.74
CA ASP A 171 27.66 -3.77 18.96
C ASP A 171 28.19 -2.51 19.66
N SER A 172 29.28 -1.96 19.13
CA SER A 172 29.72 -0.60 19.44
C SER A 172 28.79 0.42 18.80
N LEU A 173 28.22 1.30 19.61
CA LEU A 173 27.28 2.33 19.19
C LEU A 173 27.88 3.74 19.36
N LYS A 174 27.50 4.63 18.45
CA LYS A 174 27.76 6.08 18.51
C LYS A 174 26.45 6.81 18.64
N LEU A 175 26.35 7.71 19.62
CA LEU A 175 25.24 8.65 19.74
C LEU A 175 25.65 10.00 19.14
N PHE A 176 24.80 10.52 18.26
CA PHE A 176 24.95 11.86 17.72
C PHE A 176 23.73 12.73 18.00
N SER A 177 23.99 13.97 18.40
CA SER A 177 23.00 15.04 18.58
C SER A 177 23.03 16.01 17.40
N VAL A 178 21.89 16.69 17.19
CA VAL A 178 21.71 17.72 16.16
C VAL A 178 21.39 19.06 16.81
N GLN A 179 21.96 20.14 16.27
CA GLN A 179 21.65 21.50 16.66
C GLN A 179 21.47 22.37 15.40
N ALA A 180 20.29 22.97 15.25
CA ALA A 180 20.01 23.99 14.26
C ALA A 180 20.79 25.27 14.58
N LEU A 181 21.41 25.85 13.55
CA LEU A 181 22.15 27.10 13.63
C LEU A 181 21.62 28.09 12.58
N ASN A 182 21.42 29.34 12.98
CA ASN A 182 21.24 30.45 12.06
C ASN A 182 22.50 31.30 12.07
N SER A 183 23.26 31.26 10.97
CA SER A 183 24.50 32.01 10.80
C SER A 183 25.49 31.76 11.95
N GLY A 184 25.67 30.48 12.30
CA GLY A 184 26.52 30.02 13.40
C GLY A 184 25.92 30.11 14.81
N THR A 185 24.76 30.76 14.98
CA THR A 185 24.12 30.91 16.30
C THR A 185 23.08 29.81 16.53
N PRO A 186 23.12 29.08 17.66
CA PRO A 186 22.11 28.08 17.98
C PRO A 186 20.69 28.64 18.01
N VAL A 187 19.76 27.95 17.36
CA VAL A 187 18.32 28.25 17.41
C VAL A 187 17.53 27.02 17.87
N SER A 188 16.37 27.26 18.48
CA SER A 188 15.46 26.18 18.89
C SER A 188 14.61 25.76 17.70
N ASP A 189 14.67 24.48 17.35
CA ASP A 189 13.87 23.87 16.29
C ASP A 189 13.54 22.41 16.64
N VAL A 190 12.49 21.84 16.04
CA VAL A 190 12.11 20.44 16.24
C VAL A 190 13.23 19.47 15.82
N ILE A 191 14.05 19.86 14.83
CA ILE A 191 15.17 19.03 14.35
C ILE A 191 16.24 18.82 15.42
N ASN A 192 16.32 19.68 16.44
CA ASN A 192 17.25 19.53 17.56
C ASN A 192 16.92 18.30 18.42
N GLN A 193 15.69 17.79 18.31
CA GLN A 193 15.27 16.58 19.02
C GLN A 193 15.78 15.32 18.34
N ASN A 194 16.29 15.40 17.10
CA ASN A 194 16.77 14.25 16.35
C ASN A 194 18.02 13.66 17.00
N LYS A 195 17.96 12.34 17.24
CA LYS A 195 19.09 11.54 17.69
C LYS A 195 19.42 10.48 16.65
N TYR A 196 20.70 10.38 16.33
CA TYR A 196 21.23 9.29 15.53
C TYR A 196 22.01 8.35 16.43
N ILE A 197 21.61 7.08 16.45
CA ILE A 197 22.38 6.03 17.11
C ILE A 197 22.90 5.12 16.02
N LEU A 198 24.19 5.20 15.74
CA LEU A 198 24.85 4.43 14.69
C LEU A 198 25.56 3.24 15.29
N SER A 199 25.36 2.08 14.70
CA SER A 199 26.07 0.83 14.95
C SER A 199 27.32 0.73 14.10
N LYS A 200 28.36 0.11 14.64
CA LYS A 200 29.63 -0.10 13.94
C LYS A 200 29.44 -0.95 12.67
N ASN A 201 28.59 -1.97 12.74
CA ASN A 201 28.44 -2.97 11.67
C ASN A 201 27.01 -3.07 11.10
N TYR A 202 26.01 -2.46 11.74
CA TYR A 202 24.59 -2.73 11.43
C TYR A 202 23.74 -1.50 11.14
N GLY A 203 24.36 -0.35 10.88
CA GLY A 203 23.64 0.85 10.43
C GLY A 203 23.02 1.61 11.58
N PHE A 204 21.88 2.24 11.37
CA PHE A 204 21.24 3.02 12.43
C PHE A 204 20.37 2.14 13.33
N LYS A 205 20.52 2.29 14.65
CA LYS A 205 19.54 1.84 15.66
C LYS A 205 18.40 2.84 15.80
N SER A 206 18.71 4.12 15.60
CA SER A 206 17.77 5.23 15.55
C SER A 206 18.23 6.22 14.49
N PHE A 207 17.34 6.59 13.57
CA PHE A 207 17.59 7.54 12.50
C PHE A 207 16.51 8.61 12.52
N LYS A 208 16.84 9.90 12.73
CA LYS A 208 15.84 10.98 12.90
C LYS A 208 14.73 10.64 13.93
N ASN A 209 15.10 9.96 15.02
CA ASN A 209 14.18 9.42 16.04
C ASN A 209 13.24 8.27 15.58
N PHE A 210 13.36 7.75 14.35
CA PHE A 210 12.69 6.53 13.95
C PHE A 210 13.39 5.34 14.60
N PRO A 211 12.67 4.57 15.46
CA PRO A 211 13.26 3.39 16.06
C PRO A 211 13.38 2.27 15.02
N LEU A 212 14.49 1.53 15.11
CA LEU A 212 14.63 0.24 14.44
C LEU A 212 13.59 -0.74 15.03
N LEU A 213 12.87 -1.41 14.15
CA LEU A 213 11.82 -2.38 14.47
C LEU A 213 12.27 -3.82 14.18
N GLY A 214 13.23 -4.01 13.26
CA GLY A 214 13.80 -5.31 12.96
C GLY A 214 15.00 -5.23 12.04
N ILE A 215 15.77 -6.32 12.01
CA ILE A 215 16.95 -6.50 11.17
C ILE A 215 16.98 -7.91 10.58
N LYS A 216 17.35 -8.01 9.31
CA LYS A 216 17.61 -9.27 8.61
C LYS A 216 18.92 -9.19 7.84
N THR A 217 19.82 -10.12 8.15
CA THR A 217 21.05 -10.42 7.40
C THR A 217 21.06 -11.91 7.03
N ASN A 218 22.13 -12.39 6.40
CA ASN A 218 22.32 -13.81 6.11
C ASN A 218 22.46 -14.69 7.37
N THR A 219 22.73 -14.10 8.54
CA THR A 219 23.00 -14.84 9.79
C THR A 219 22.12 -14.39 10.96
N ILE A 220 21.45 -13.25 10.86
CA ILE A 220 20.69 -12.64 11.93
C ILE A 220 19.29 -12.32 11.40
N GLN A 221 18.27 -12.66 12.19
CA GLN A 221 16.89 -12.36 11.89
C GLN A 221 16.15 -12.05 13.19
N GLU A 222 15.95 -10.76 13.48
CA GLU A 222 15.45 -10.27 14.78
C GLU A 222 14.39 -9.17 14.58
N GLY A 223 13.34 -9.17 15.39
CA GLY A 223 12.29 -8.14 15.39
C GLY A 223 11.25 -8.32 14.28
N PHE A 224 10.76 -7.19 13.74
CA PHE A 224 9.86 -7.20 12.60
C PHE A 224 10.56 -7.77 11.37
N LEU A 225 9.82 -8.63 10.69
CA LEU A 225 10.22 -9.27 9.45
C LEU A 225 9.12 -8.99 8.44
N ALA A 226 9.51 -8.53 7.27
CA ALA A 226 8.58 -8.39 6.17
C ALA A 226 7.86 -9.73 5.92
N PRO A 227 6.53 -9.73 5.76
CA PRO A 227 5.82 -10.94 5.38
C PRO A 227 6.33 -11.45 4.05
N VAL A 228 6.39 -12.77 3.91
CA VAL A 228 6.85 -13.45 2.69
C VAL A 228 5.68 -13.71 1.74
N PHE A 229 5.99 -14.18 0.54
CA PHE A 229 4.99 -14.52 -0.48
C PHE A 229 3.81 -15.34 0.09
N ASP A 230 4.09 -16.42 0.82
CA ASP A 230 3.04 -17.31 1.34
C ASP A 230 2.14 -16.64 2.39
N ASP A 231 2.60 -15.57 3.05
CA ASP A 231 1.79 -14.80 4.02
C ASP A 231 0.70 -13.97 3.33
N TYR A 232 0.87 -13.63 2.05
CA TYR A 232 -0.13 -12.95 1.21
C TYR A 232 -0.89 -13.91 0.29
N HIS A 233 -0.50 -15.18 0.26
CA HIS A 233 -0.97 -16.14 -0.71
C HIS A 233 -1.34 -17.46 -0.04
N HIS A 234 -2.18 -17.35 0.98
CA HIS A 234 -2.56 -18.40 1.91
C HIS A 234 -3.97 -18.97 1.69
N LEU A 235 -4.66 -18.59 0.61
CA LEU A 235 -6.02 -19.04 0.36
C LEU A 235 -6.05 -20.54 0.03
N ASN A 236 -7.08 -21.23 0.51
CA ASN A 236 -7.27 -22.67 0.37
C ASN A 236 -8.58 -23.01 -0.38
N PRO A 237 -8.70 -24.22 -0.96
CA PRO A 237 -9.98 -24.66 -1.50
C PRO A 237 -11.07 -24.60 -0.43
N GLY A 238 -12.19 -23.96 -0.76
CA GLY A 238 -13.30 -23.69 0.16
C GLY A 238 -13.34 -22.25 0.68
N ASP A 239 -12.26 -21.48 0.55
CA ASP A 239 -12.28 -20.06 0.90
C ASP A 239 -13.15 -19.26 -0.07
N ILE A 240 -13.75 -18.19 0.44
CA ILE A 240 -14.67 -17.32 -0.30
C ILE A 240 -14.23 -15.87 -0.14
N LEU A 241 -14.18 -15.14 -1.25
CA LEU A 241 -13.96 -13.69 -1.30
C LEU A 241 -15.18 -13.01 -1.93
N ILE A 242 -15.57 -11.86 -1.38
CA ILE A 242 -16.67 -11.04 -1.90
C ILE A 242 -16.08 -9.72 -2.37
N TRP A 243 -16.16 -9.49 -3.67
CA TRP A 243 -15.62 -8.33 -4.34
C TRP A 243 -16.70 -7.30 -4.63
N GLU A 244 -16.36 -6.04 -4.44
CA GLU A 244 -17.03 -4.88 -5.00
C GLU A 244 -16.18 -4.36 -6.17
N GLU A 245 -16.75 -4.31 -7.36
CA GLU A 245 -16.18 -3.62 -8.52
C GLU A 245 -16.86 -2.26 -8.67
N LYS A 246 -16.07 -1.21 -8.75
CA LYS A 246 -16.52 0.14 -9.04
C LYS A 246 -15.89 0.63 -10.34
N PHE A 247 -16.71 1.27 -11.15
CA PHE A 247 -16.28 2.03 -12.30
C PHE A 247 -16.87 3.42 -12.22
N GLU A 248 -16.01 4.43 -12.25
CA GLU A 248 -16.40 5.83 -12.30
C GLU A 248 -16.13 6.37 -13.69
N ALA A 249 -17.20 6.71 -14.41
CA ALA A 249 -17.08 7.25 -15.74
C ALA A 249 -16.43 8.65 -15.69
N PRO A 250 -15.39 8.92 -16.48
CA PRO A 250 -14.88 10.27 -16.62
C PRO A 250 -16.00 11.19 -17.14
N PRO A 251 -16.03 12.48 -16.77
CA PRO A 251 -17.11 13.42 -17.08
C PRO A 251 -17.23 13.80 -18.58
N TYR A 252 -16.64 13.01 -19.49
CA TYR A 252 -16.68 13.25 -20.93
C TYR A 252 -17.92 12.63 -21.58
N PRO A 253 -18.57 13.35 -22.53
CA PRO A 253 -19.71 12.83 -23.25
C PRO A 253 -19.32 11.61 -24.09
N GLY A 254 -20.06 10.52 -23.96
CA GLY A 254 -19.84 9.26 -24.68
C GLY A 254 -19.31 8.10 -23.84
N ASN A 255 -18.91 8.36 -22.58
CA ASN A 255 -18.50 7.30 -21.66
C ASN A 255 -19.69 6.46 -21.16
N PRO A 256 -19.49 5.16 -20.87
CA PRO A 256 -20.51 4.36 -20.21
C PRO A 256 -20.83 4.93 -18.83
N PRO A 257 -22.05 4.75 -18.29
CA PRO A 257 -22.39 5.25 -16.95
C PRO A 257 -21.56 4.55 -15.87
N SER A 258 -21.25 5.29 -14.80
CA SER A 258 -20.64 4.72 -13.59
C SER A 258 -21.47 3.57 -13.05
N TYR A 259 -20.82 2.55 -12.48
CA TYR A 259 -21.51 1.40 -11.91
C TYR A 259 -20.79 0.81 -10.70
N THR A 260 -21.55 0.03 -9.93
CA THR A 260 -21.02 -0.84 -8.87
C THR A 260 -21.59 -2.23 -9.06
N LYS A 261 -20.71 -3.24 -9.08
CA LYS A 261 -21.07 -4.67 -9.20
C LYS A 261 -20.46 -5.46 -8.05
N TYR A 262 -21.05 -6.61 -7.77
CA TYR A 262 -20.59 -7.50 -6.72
C TYR A 262 -20.35 -8.91 -7.26
N TYR A 263 -19.31 -9.55 -6.75
CA TYR A 263 -18.93 -10.91 -7.14
C TYR A 263 -18.59 -11.75 -5.92
N LYS A 264 -18.96 -13.04 -5.94
CA LYS A 264 -18.48 -14.03 -4.98
C LYS A 264 -17.52 -14.97 -5.67
N ASP A 265 -16.26 -14.94 -5.26
CA ASP A 265 -15.21 -15.82 -5.73
C ASP A 265 -15.03 -16.95 -4.72
N SER A 266 -15.32 -18.19 -5.13
CA SER A 266 -15.07 -19.39 -4.33
C SER A 266 -13.81 -20.07 -4.82
N ILE A 267 -12.81 -20.24 -3.96
CA ILE A 267 -11.57 -20.94 -4.30
C ILE A 267 -11.89 -22.43 -4.41
N VAL A 268 -11.73 -23.02 -5.60
CA VAL A 268 -12.08 -24.42 -5.87
C VAL A 268 -10.86 -25.33 -5.90
N ASN A 269 -9.70 -24.81 -6.27
CA ASN A 269 -8.43 -25.53 -6.20
C ASN A 269 -7.27 -24.54 -6.06
N VAL A 270 -6.16 -25.06 -5.53
CA VAL A 270 -4.90 -24.33 -5.39
C VAL A 270 -3.80 -25.24 -5.92
N TYR A 271 -3.04 -24.75 -6.89
CA TYR A 271 -1.80 -25.37 -7.34
C TYR A 271 -0.64 -24.49 -6.89
N ASN A 272 0.20 -25.00 -6.00
CA ASN A 272 1.33 -24.28 -5.44
C ASN A 272 2.61 -25.11 -5.64
N ASN A 273 3.56 -24.59 -6.38
CA ASN A 273 4.90 -25.17 -6.54
C ASN A 273 5.98 -24.14 -6.13
N TYR A 274 7.24 -24.44 -6.43
CA TYR A 274 8.37 -23.61 -6.00
C TYR A 274 8.44 -22.23 -6.68
N ASP A 275 7.81 -22.01 -7.83
CA ASP A 275 7.92 -20.76 -8.59
C ASP A 275 6.58 -20.11 -8.94
N THR A 276 5.49 -20.84 -8.77
CA THR A 276 4.19 -20.56 -9.35
C THR A 276 3.07 -20.96 -8.38
N LEU A 277 2.09 -20.07 -8.28
CA LEU A 277 0.85 -20.29 -7.57
C LEU A 277 -0.32 -20.03 -8.51
N ARG A 278 -1.28 -20.94 -8.53
CA ARG A 278 -2.51 -20.80 -9.30
C ARG A 278 -3.73 -21.08 -8.42
N TYR A 279 -4.67 -20.15 -8.43
CA TYR A 279 -5.98 -20.33 -7.85
C TYR A 279 -6.98 -20.67 -8.95
N GLY A 280 -7.70 -21.78 -8.80
CA GLY A 280 -8.95 -22.02 -9.53
C GLY A 280 -10.10 -21.37 -8.77
N ILE A 281 -10.90 -20.56 -9.46
CA ILE A 281 -11.94 -19.73 -8.85
C ILE A 281 -13.27 -19.99 -9.56
N LEU A 282 -14.32 -20.30 -8.79
CA LEU A 282 -15.70 -20.26 -9.26
C LEU A 282 -16.31 -18.91 -8.86
N ARG A 283 -16.45 -18.02 -9.84
CA ARG A 283 -17.04 -16.69 -9.66
C ARG A 283 -18.55 -16.77 -9.83
N THR A 284 -19.30 -16.29 -8.85
CA THR A 284 -20.77 -16.14 -8.88
C THR A 284 -21.13 -14.67 -9.01
N PHE A 285 -22.01 -14.36 -9.95
CA PHE A 285 -22.53 -13.01 -10.19
C PHE A 285 -23.83 -12.78 -9.40
N THR A 286 -24.27 -11.54 -9.27
CA THR A 286 -25.50 -11.19 -8.53
C THR A 286 -26.77 -11.81 -9.12
N ASP A 287 -26.77 -12.17 -10.40
CA ASP A 287 -27.85 -12.92 -11.07
C ASP A 287 -27.77 -14.45 -10.85
N LEU A 288 -26.85 -14.90 -9.98
CA LEU A 288 -26.55 -16.30 -9.65
C LEU A 288 -25.92 -17.11 -10.78
N SER A 289 -25.63 -16.50 -11.93
CA SER A 289 -24.80 -17.16 -12.93
C SER A 289 -23.39 -17.39 -12.37
N THR A 290 -22.70 -18.39 -12.92
CA THR A 290 -21.36 -18.76 -12.47
C THR A 290 -20.41 -18.89 -13.65
N THR A 291 -19.15 -18.51 -13.44
CA THR A 291 -18.07 -18.75 -14.40
C THR A 291 -16.82 -19.28 -13.69
N ASN A 292 -16.08 -20.15 -14.37
CA ASN A 292 -14.77 -20.58 -13.89
C ASN A 292 -13.72 -19.58 -14.37
N THR A 293 -12.95 -19.05 -13.43
CA THR A 293 -11.80 -18.18 -13.68
C THR A 293 -10.61 -18.69 -12.88
N GLY A 294 -9.47 -18.03 -12.99
CA GLY A 294 -8.33 -18.32 -12.15
C GLY A 294 -7.30 -17.22 -12.19
N THR A 295 -6.46 -17.19 -11.17
CA THR A 295 -5.33 -16.27 -11.08
C THR A 295 -4.04 -17.06 -11.07
N LEU A 296 -3.02 -16.52 -11.73
CA LEU A 296 -1.67 -17.06 -11.77
C LEU A 296 -0.73 -16.01 -11.16
N ARG A 297 0.15 -16.48 -10.29
CA ARG A 297 1.14 -15.67 -9.57
C ARG A 297 2.48 -16.37 -9.63
N TYR A 298 3.54 -15.61 -9.87
CA TYR A 298 4.89 -16.13 -9.94
C TYR A 298 5.69 -15.58 -8.78
N ARG A 299 6.32 -16.46 -8.00
CA ARG A 299 7.08 -16.08 -6.83
C ARG A 299 8.19 -15.09 -7.17
N ASN A 300 8.89 -15.26 -8.29
CA ASN A 300 9.92 -14.32 -8.71
C ASN A 300 9.37 -12.91 -9.02
N ASN A 301 8.16 -12.80 -9.59
CA ASN A 301 7.56 -11.50 -9.90
C ASN A 301 7.02 -10.83 -8.63
N ASP A 302 6.47 -11.62 -7.72
CA ASP A 302 5.91 -11.12 -6.47
C ASP A 302 6.99 -10.93 -5.39
N GLU A 303 8.14 -11.60 -5.50
CA GLU A 303 9.35 -11.27 -4.74
C GLU A 303 9.77 -9.83 -5.01
N ILE A 304 9.58 -9.30 -6.22
CA ILE A 304 9.80 -7.87 -6.48
C ILE A 304 8.85 -7.04 -5.61
N ILE A 305 7.57 -7.41 -5.52
CA ILE A 305 6.58 -6.71 -4.69
C ILE A 305 6.93 -6.81 -3.20
N PHE A 306 7.36 -7.98 -2.72
CA PHE A 306 7.53 -8.25 -1.29
C PHE A 306 8.95 -8.02 -0.79
N ASN A 307 9.93 -7.86 -1.67
CA ASN A 307 11.32 -7.54 -1.31
C ASN A 307 11.78 -6.16 -1.78
N SER A 308 11.02 -5.45 -2.63
CA SER A 308 11.34 -4.07 -2.99
C SER A 308 10.56 -3.07 -2.13
N GLY A 309 11.24 -2.01 -1.74
CA GLY A 309 10.67 -0.86 -1.03
C GLY A 309 10.58 0.37 -1.92
N THR A 310 10.70 0.21 -3.24
CA THR A 310 11.19 1.25 -4.15
C THR A 310 10.62 1.05 -5.55
N SER A 311 10.76 2.10 -6.37
CA SER A 311 10.46 2.06 -7.79
C SER A 311 11.43 1.12 -8.52
N THR A 312 10.88 0.13 -9.20
CA THR A 312 11.58 -0.83 -10.04
C THR A 312 11.11 -0.59 -11.46
N LEU A 313 12.03 -0.45 -12.40
CA LEU A 313 11.69 -0.48 -13.81
C LEU A 313 11.57 -1.97 -14.20
N ALA A 314 10.58 -2.37 -14.98
CA ALA A 314 10.49 -3.72 -15.51
C ALA A 314 10.07 -3.66 -16.98
N PRO A 315 10.70 -4.44 -17.88
CA PRO A 315 10.21 -4.55 -19.25
C PRO A 315 8.81 -5.19 -19.23
N SER A 316 7.85 -4.56 -19.89
CA SER A 316 6.48 -5.06 -19.93
C SER A 316 6.43 -6.41 -20.67
N PRO A 317 5.71 -7.43 -20.16
CA PRO A 317 5.48 -8.66 -20.90
C PRO A 317 4.59 -8.43 -22.15
N TYR A 318 3.91 -7.30 -22.25
CA TYR A 318 3.14 -6.90 -23.43
C TYR A 318 4.07 -6.31 -24.51
N ASN A 319 4.81 -7.21 -25.15
CA ASN A 319 5.69 -6.90 -26.28
C ASN A 319 4.91 -6.39 -27.50
N ALA A 320 4.92 -5.06 -27.70
CA ALA A 320 4.82 -4.50 -29.04
C ALA A 320 5.69 -3.24 -29.24
N PHE A 321 6.02 -2.47 -28.19
CA PHE A 321 6.69 -1.17 -28.36
C PHE A 321 7.69 -0.77 -27.26
N GLY A 322 8.51 -1.71 -26.75
CA GLY A 322 9.61 -1.33 -25.85
C GLY A 322 9.18 -0.72 -24.51
N ASP A 323 8.00 -1.12 -24.03
CA ASP A 323 7.38 -0.59 -22.82
C ASP A 323 8.21 -0.92 -21.57
N VAL A 324 8.40 0.09 -20.73
CA VAL A 324 9.03 -0.07 -19.42
C VAL A 324 8.02 0.35 -18.37
N ASP A 325 7.60 -0.63 -17.58
CA ASP A 325 6.69 -0.43 -16.46
C ASP A 325 7.52 0.11 -15.29
N LEU A 326 7.11 1.25 -14.74
CA LEU A 326 7.59 1.71 -13.44
C LEU A 326 6.70 1.06 -12.38
N ASN A 327 7.20 0.02 -11.72
CA ASN A 327 6.55 -0.56 -10.56
C ASN A 327 7.06 0.10 -9.29
N GLU A 328 6.22 0.88 -8.62
CA GLU A 328 6.52 1.39 -7.28
C GLU A 328 5.86 0.53 -6.23
N VAL A 329 6.53 0.35 -5.09
CA VAL A 329 5.98 -0.45 -4.00
C VAL A 329 5.97 0.38 -2.72
N SER A 330 4.78 0.50 -2.12
CA SER A 330 4.56 1.22 -0.87
C SER A 330 5.48 0.71 0.26
N PRO A 331 5.77 1.51 1.30
CA PRO A 331 6.27 0.94 2.55
C PRO A 331 5.25 -0.07 3.09
N TYR A 332 5.67 -0.90 4.05
CA TYR A 332 4.70 -1.70 4.77
C TYR A 332 3.90 -0.78 5.68
N TYR A 333 2.61 -1.04 5.82
CA TYR A 333 1.80 -0.32 6.79
C TYR A 333 0.91 -1.26 7.57
N ILE A 334 0.74 -0.95 8.85
CA ILE A 334 -0.12 -1.71 9.74
C ILE A 334 -1.43 -0.95 9.91
N LYS A 335 -2.54 -1.64 9.69
CA LYS A 335 -3.88 -1.13 9.94
C LYS A 335 -4.70 -2.21 10.63
N ASN A 336 -5.21 -1.91 11.83
CA ASN A 336 -5.96 -2.87 12.64
C ASN A 336 -5.21 -4.22 12.86
N GLY A 337 -3.89 -4.16 13.04
CA GLY A 337 -3.04 -5.34 13.23
C GLY A 337 -2.75 -6.17 11.98
N VAL A 338 -3.25 -5.75 10.80
CA VAL A 338 -2.97 -6.40 9.52
C VAL A 338 -1.85 -5.63 8.83
N ILE A 339 -0.87 -6.36 8.29
CA ILE A 339 0.21 -5.78 7.48
C ILE A 339 -0.27 -5.68 6.03
N HIS A 340 -0.13 -4.51 5.45
CA HIS A 340 -0.48 -4.18 4.08
C HIS A 340 0.76 -3.79 3.26
N LYS A 341 0.65 -4.01 1.95
CA LYS A 341 1.64 -3.66 0.94
C LYS A 341 0.93 -3.37 -0.38
N THR A 342 1.24 -2.25 -1.02
CA THR A 342 0.63 -1.86 -2.29
C THR A 342 1.70 -1.75 -3.35
N LYS A 343 1.48 -2.43 -4.48
CA LYS A 343 2.23 -2.26 -5.72
C LYS A 343 1.45 -1.31 -6.61
N MET A 344 2.12 -0.32 -7.18
CA MET A 344 1.59 0.56 -8.21
C MET A 344 2.40 0.32 -9.47
N ASN A 345 1.74 0.06 -10.60
CA ASN A 345 2.39 0.02 -11.90
C ASN A 345 1.94 1.23 -12.69
N GLU A 346 2.88 2.10 -13.01
CA GLU A 346 2.66 3.21 -13.92
C GLU A 346 3.21 2.84 -15.28
N PHE A 347 2.37 2.94 -16.30
CA PHE A 347 2.73 2.62 -17.67
C PHE A 347 3.18 3.89 -18.36
N LYS A 348 4.49 3.99 -18.60
CA LYS A 348 5.09 5.08 -19.36
C LYS A 348 5.71 4.53 -20.64
N TYR A 349 5.32 5.07 -21.78
CA TYR A 349 5.95 4.75 -23.05
C TYR A 349 7.32 5.43 -23.14
N LEU A 350 8.39 4.64 -23.11
CA LEU A 350 9.72 5.09 -23.49
C LEU A 350 10.02 4.53 -24.88
N ASN A 351 9.93 5.38 -25.89
CA ASN A 351 10.22 4.98 -27.26
C ASN A 351 11.75 4.85 -27.46
N PHE A 352 12.29 3.64 -27.25
CA PHE A 352 13.68 3.34 -27.57
C PHE A 352 13.84 3.20 -29.08
N GLN A 353 14.05 4.31 -29.79
CA GLN A 353 14.45 4.22 -31.19
C GLN A 353 15.88 3.67 -31.25
N GLY A 354 16.01 2.42 -31.74
CA GLY A 354 17.24 1.64 -31.77
C GLY A 354 18.49 2.45 -32.11
N GLY A 355 19.39 2.55 -31.13
CA GLY A 355 20.65 3.30 -31.17
C GLY A 355 21.02 3.79 -29.77
N ASN A 356 22.23 4.32 -29.57
CA ASN A 356 22.68 4.96 -28.31
C ASN A 356 21.84 6.21 -27.92
N ASN A 357 20.72 6.46 -28.57
CA ASN A 357 19.86 7.62 -28.37
C ASN A 357 18.68 7.23 -27.48
N CYS A 358 18.86 7.40 -26.18
CA CYS A 358 17.77 7.29 -25.22
C CYS A 358 16.89 8.54 -25.35
N VAL A 359 15.66 8.40 -25.86
CA VAL A 359 14.70 9.51 -26.00
C VAL A 359 13.45 9.17 -25.17
N SER A 360 12.95 10.15 -24.40
CA SER A 360 11.71 10.04 -23.62
C SER A 360 10.62 10.85 -24.32
N GLU A 361 9.51 10.22 -24.70
CA GLU A 361 8.32 10.90 -25.26
C GLU A 361 7.19 10.93 -24.22
N TYR A 362 6.32 11.96 -24.31
CA TYR A 362 5.18 12.15 -23.40
C TYR A 362 4.00 11.27 -23.81
N MET A 363 3.41 10.51 -22.89
CA MET A 363 2.07 9.91 -23.06
C MET A 363 1.20 10.10 -21.82
N TRP A 364 -0.11 9.83 -21.96
CA TRP A 364 -1.11 9.97 -20.90
C TRP A 364 -0.80 9.04 -19.72
N ASP A 365 -0.94 9.59 -18.50
CA ASP A 365 -0.69 8.87 -17.25
C ASP A 365 -1.74 7.77 -17.08
N TYR A 366 -1.36 6.52 -17.37
CA TYR A 366 -2.13 5.34 -17.01
C TYR A 366 -1.42 4.63 -15.87
N TYR A 367 -2.14 4.43 -14.77
CA TYR A 367 -1.63 3.67 -13.64
C TYR A 367 -2.56 2.51 -13.33
N SER A 368 -1.99 1.47 -12.75
CA SER A 368 -2.69 0.37 -12.12
C SER A 368 -2.10 0.15 -10.73
N TYR A 369 -2.83 -0.51 -9.85
CA TYR A 369 -2.30 -0.90 -8.56
C TYR A 369 -2.87 -2.24 -8.14
N ASP A 370 -2.08 -2.96 -7.35
CA ASP A 370 -2.43 -4.19 -6.65
C ASP A 370 -2.08 -4.01 -5.17
N SER A 371 -3.05 -4.11 -4.29
CA SER A 371 -2.86 -4.04 -2.84
C SER A 371 -3.05 -5.40 -2.20
N TYR A 372 -2.06 -5.77 -1.41
CA TYR A 372 -1.97 -7.02 -0.68
C TYR A 372 -2.02 -6.77 0.82
N ASN A 373 -2.60 -7.72 1.55
CA ASN A 373 -2.47 -7.76 2.99
C ASN A 373 -2.42 -9.21 3.49
N THR A 374 -1.85 -9.39 4.68
CA THR A 374 -1.63 -10.71 5.31
C THR A 374 -2.92 -11.44 5.71
N LYS A 375 -4.09 -10.81 5.52
CA LYS A 375 -5.38 -11.36 5.89
C LYS A 375 -6.14 -11.95 4.70
N TYR A 376 -6.24 -11.20 3.61
CA TYR A 376 -7.00 -11.59 2.42
C TYR A 376 -6.11 -11.96 1.23
N GLY A 377 -4.80 -11.67 1.31
CA GLY A 377 -3.93 -11.67 0.14
C GLY A 377 -4.19 -10.43 -0.71
N LEU A 378 -4.36 -10.61 -2.02
CA LEU A 378 -4.81 -9.52 -2.90
C LEU A 378 -6.20 -9.07 -2.45
N PHE A 379 -6.33 -7.84 -1.96
CA PHE A 379 -7.59 -7.32 -1.42
C PHE A 379 -8.14 -6.12 -2.18
N GLU A 380 -7.31 -5.47 -2.99
CA GLU A 380 -7.74 -4.35 -3.81
C GLU A 380 -6.87 -4.29 -5.07
N TYR A 381 -7.47 -4.02 -6.22
CA TYR A 381 -6.72 -3.69 -7.42
C TYR A 381 -7.52 -2.75 -8.31
N GLY A 382 -6.86 -1.94 -9.11
CA GLY A 382 -7.55 -0.97 -9.95
C GLY A 382 -6.65 -0.37 -11.02
N HIS A 383 -7.24 0.48 -11.84
CA HIS A 383 -6.52 1.31 -12.78
C HIS A 383 -7.29 2.59 -13.07
N GLY A 384 -6.59 3.60 -13.57
CA GLY A 384 -7.22 4.83 -14.01
C GLY A 384 -6.33 5.69 -14.89
N PHE A 385 -6.94 6.76 -15.41
CA PHE A 385 -6.31 7.74 -16.27
C PHE A 385 -6.14 9.08 -15.54
N GLY A 386 -4.91 9.56 -15.47
CA GLY A 386 -4.60 10.88 -14.91
C GLY A 386 -4.69 10.96 -13.38
N VAL A 387 -5.23 12.07 -12.90
CA VAL A 387 -5.09 12.60 -11.54
C VAL A 387 -6.02 11.94 -10.50
N THR A 388 -7.05 11.21 -10.95
CA THR A 388 -8.11 10.67 -10.09
C THR A 388 -7.95 9.15 -9.92
N PRO A 389 -7.71 8.65 -8.68
CA PRO A 389 -7.41 7.25 -8.37
C PRO A 389 -8.47 6.16 -8.70
N GLU A 390 -9.65 6.51 -9.21
CA GLU A 390 -10.86 5.67 -9.04
C GLU A 390 -11.67 5.36 -10.31
N ASP A 391 -11.11 5.52 -11.52
CA ASP A 391 -11.87 5.20 -12.74
C ASP A 391 -12.33 3.73 -12.75
N TYR A 392 -11.52 2.81 -12.22
CA TYR A 392 -11.86 1.40 -12.07
C TYR A 392 -11.17 0.75 -10.87
N SER A 393 -11.92 0.11 -9.98
CA SER A 393 -11.36 -0.60 -8.82
C SER A 393 -12.16 -1.86 -8.46
N TRP A 394 -11.46 -2.81 -7.86
CA TRP A 394 -11.97 -4.02 -7.25
C TRP A 394 -11.50 -4.04 -5.82
N LYS A 395 -12.41 -4.27 -4.86
CA LYS A 395 -12.09 -4.31 -3.44
C LYS A 395 -12.81 -5.45 -2.76
N ILE A 396 -12.11 -6.17 -1.89
CA ILE A 396 -12.75 -7.14 -1.00
C ILE A 396 -13.54 -6.40 0.06
N ILE A 397 -14.85 -6.68 0.09
CA ILE A 397 -15.78 -6.13 1.09
C ILE A 397 -16.26 -7.17 2.10
N GLY A 398 -15.98 -8.45 1.84
CA GLY A 398 -16.24 -9.55 2.76
C GLY A 398 -15.51 -10.81 2.36
N SER A 399 -15.34 -11.75 3.29
CA SER A 399 -14.68 -13.02 3.02
C SER A 399 -15.15 -14.13 3.97
N THR A 400 -14.78 -15.37 3.63
CA THR A 400 -14.73 -16.50 4.55
C THR A 400 -13.44 -17.24 4.27
N ILE A 401 -12.46 -17.09 5.15
CA ILE A 401 -11.12 -17.68 5.00
C ILE A 401 -10.87 -18.61 6.18
N ASN A 402 -10.51 -19.86 5.91
CA ASN A 402 -10.34 -20.90 6.92
C ASN A 402 -11.54 -21.03 7.87
N GLY A 403 -12.76 -20.85 7.33
CA GLY A 403 -14.02 -20.92 8.08
C GLY A 403 -14.39 -19.67 8.90
N ILE A 404 -13.57 -18.62 8.90
CA ILE A 404 -13.86 -17.36 9.59
C ILE A 404 -14.44 -16.37 8.59
N SER A 405 -15.69 -15.96 8.82
CA SER A 405 -16.39 -14.99 7.97
C SER A 405 -16.30 -13.57 8.53
N GLU A 406 -16.03 -12.60 7.66
CA GLU A 406 -15.97 -11.18 8.01
C GLU A 406 -16.50 -10.29 6.89
N GLY A 407 -16.94 -9.08 7.25
CA GLY A 407 -17.43 -8.08 6.31
C GLY A 407 -18.80 -8.41 5.71
N ALA A 408 -19.00 -8.04 4.45
CA ALA A 408 -20.24 -8.26 3.72
C ALA A 408 -20.56 -9.75 3.58
N ASN A 409 -21.85 -10.09 3.60
CA ASN A 409 -22.34 -11.44 3.33
C ASN A 409 -22.96 -11.49 1.94
N TRP A 410 -22.56 -12.46 1.12
CA TRP A 410 -23.07 -12.63 -0.25
C TRP A 410 -24.60 -12.69 -0.31
N MET A 411 -25.23 -13.43 0.61
CA MET A 411 -26.69 -13.56 0.65
C MET A 411 -27.35 -12.21 0.89
N MET A 412 -26.79 -11.36 1.76
CA MET A 412 -27.33 -10.02 2.00
C MET A 412 -27.22 -9.12 0.76
N LEU A 413 -26.15 -9.24 -0.02
CA LEU A 413 -25.94 -8.43 -1.23
C LEU A 413 -26.95 -8.77 -2.33
N ILE A 414 -27.28 -10.05 -2.52
CA ILE A 414 -28.26 -10.47 -3.53
C ILE A 414 -29.71 -10.33 -3.07
N THR A 415 -29.97 -10.35 -1.75
CA THR A 415 -31.32 -10.09 -1.21
C THR A 415 -31.60 -8.61 -0.96
N ASN A 416 -30.59 -7.73 -1.12
CA ASN A 416 -30.79 -6.29 -1.19
C ASN A 416 -31.53 -5.98 -2.50
N VAL A 417 -32.85 -6.20 -2.47
CA VAL A 417 -33.77 -5.74 -3.50
C VAL A 417 -33.61 -4.24 -3.56
N LYS A 418 -32.85 -3.76 -4.56
CA LYS A 418 -32.96 -2.38 -5.01
C LYS A 418 -34.41 -2.22 -5.40
N GLU A 419 -35.18 -1.51 -4.58
CA GLU A 419 -36.54 -1.11 -4.91
C GLU A 419 -36.46 -0.46 -6.28
N ASN A 420 -37.05 -1.09 -7.29
CA ASN A 420 -37.04 -0.59 -8.66
C ASN A 420 -37.87 0.70 -8.66
N THR A 421 -37.22 1.84 -8.44
CA THR A 421 -37.78 3.19 -8.56
C THR A 421 -37.85 3.60 -10.03
N ILE A 422 -38.55 2.80 -10.84
CA ILE A 422 -38.93 3.18 -12.20
C ILE A 422 -40.45 3.16 -12.27
N ASN A 423 -41.06 4.35 -12.10
CA ASN A 423 -42.47 4.66 -12.40
C ASN A 423 -43.50 3.72 -11.77
N ASN A 424 -43.36 3.40 -10.48
CA ASN A 424 -44.45 2.73 -9.76
C ASN A 424 -45.52 3.76 -9.37
N PRO A 425 -46.82 3.44 -9.51
CA PRO A 425 -47.89 4.25 -8.95
C PRO A 425 -47.68 4.41 -7.44
N THR A 426 -48.00 5.58 -6.89
CA THR A 426 -47.84 5.85 -5.46
C THR A 426 -48.64 4.84 -4.65
N ILE A 427 -47.96 4.11 -3.75
CA ILE A 427 -48.57 3.10 -2.87
C ILE A 427 -48.53 3.62 -1.45
N SER A 428 -49.70 3.76 -0.84
CA SER A 428 -49.83 4.13 0.57
C SER A 428 -50.58 3.02 1.30
N ILE A 429 -49.99 2.50 2.38
CA ILE A 429 -50.62 1.51 3.26
C ILE A 429 -50.71 2.12 4.66
N TYR A 430 -51.93 2.36 5.15
CA TYR A 430 -52.14 3.02 6.45
C TYR A 430 -53.42 2.58 7.17
N PRO A 431 -53.42 2.53 8.52
CA PRO A 431 -52.26 2.69 9.38
C PRO A 431 -51.29 1.49 9.24
N ASN A 432 -49.99 1.77 9.33
CA ASN A 432 -48.92 0.76 9.37
C ASN A 432 -47.85 1.27 10.34
N PRO A 433 -47.77 0.75 11.59
CA PRO A 433 -48.43 -0.46 12.08
C PRO A 433 -49.96 -0.37 12.24
N SER A 434 -50.66 -1.51 12.20
CA SER A 434 -52.11 -1.60 12.49
C SER A 434 -52.45 -2.59 13.60
N ASN A 435 -52.88 -2.06 14.75
CA ASN A 435 -53.23 -2.84 15.95
C ASN A 435 -54.42 -3.81 15.78
N SER A 436 -55.11 -3.82 14.64
CA SER A 436 -56.33 -4.64 14.44
C SER A 436 -56.26 -5.55 13.22
N GLY A 437 -55.12 -5.59 12.52
CA GLY A 437 -55.01 -6.29 11.23
C GLY A 437 -55.78 -5.63 10.09
N ASN A 438 -56.36 -4.44 10.32
CA ASN A 438 -57.12 -3.66 9.35
C ASN A 438 -56.28 -2.49 8.83
N PHE A 439 -56.18 -2.33 7.52
CA PHE A 439 -55.46 -1.21 6.91
C PHE A 439 -56.13 -0.77 5.62
N THR A 440 -55.78 0.41 5.14
CA THR A 440 -56.20 0.93 3.83
C THR A 440 -55.01 0.81 2.88
N LEU A 441 -55.25 0.18 1.72
CA LEU A 441 -54.35 0.24 0.58
C LEU A 441 -54.85 1.33 -0.37
N GLU A 442 -54.05 2.35 -0.59
CA GLU A 442 -54.26 3.40 -1.56
C GLU A 442 -53.20 3.31 -2.66
N CYS A 443 -53.62 2.89 -3.85
CA CYS A 443 -52.76 2.55 -4.96
C CYS A 443 -53.55 2.55 -6.28
N GLU A 444 -53.11 3.32 -7.27
CA GLU A 444 -53.72 3.31 -8.60
C GLU A 444 -53.40 2.02 -9.37
N GLN A 445 -54.39 1.51 -10.12
CA GLN A 445 -54.24 0.35 -11.01
C GLN A 445 -53.82 -0.96 -10.31
N ALA A 446 -53.95 -1.03 -8.98
CA ALA A 446 -53.79 -2.29 -8.25
C ALA A 446 -54.94 -3.22 -8.63
N LYS A 447 -54.60 -4.45 -9.03
CA LYS A 447 -55.54 -5.49 -9.46
C LYS A 447 -55.70 -6.58 -8.39
N TRP A 448 -54.61 -6.94 -7.72
CA TRP A 448 -54.58 -8.05 -6.77
C TRP A 448 -53.64 -7.76 -5.61
N LEU A 449 -54.04 -8.15 -4.40
CA LEU A 449 -53.24 -8.09 -3.19
C LEU A 449 -53.07 -9.50 -2.63
N GLU A 450 -51.83 -9.88 -2.32
CA GLU A 450 -51.48 -11.06 -1.54
C GLU A 450 -50.72 -10.61 -0.28
N ILE A 451 -51.05 -11.13 0.88
CA ILE A 451 -50.27 -10.95 2.10
C ILE A 451 -49.59 -12.27 2.42
N MET A 452 -48.28 -12.21 2.61
CA MET A 452 -47.43 -13.34 2.88
C MET A 452 -46.85 -13.22 4.29
N SER A 453 -46.78 -14.33 5.01
CA SER A 453 -46.02 -14.44 6.27
C SER A 453 -44.51 -14.39 6.00
N ILE A 454 -43.71 -14.26 7.07
CA ILE A 454 -42.25 -14.14 6.99
C ILE A 454 -41.55 -15.37 6.36
N ASP A 455 -42.20 -16.53 6.39
CA ASP A 455 -41.78 -17.77 5.74
C ASP A 455 -42.22 -17.87 4.26
N GLY A 456 -42.84 -16.83 3.71
CA GLY A 456 -43.23 -16.72 2.31
C GLY A 456 -44.57 -17.38 1.95
N LYS A 457 -45.33 -17.88 2.93
CA LYS A 457 -46.67 -18.46 2.68
C LYS A 457 -47.73 -17.36 2.52
N THR A 458 -48.55 -17.43 1.46
CA THR A 458 -49.72 -16.55 1.33
C THR A 458 -50.74 -16.87 2.42
N VAL A 459 -51.03 -15.87 3.27
CA VAL A 459 -51.97 -15.97 4.40
C VAL A 459 -53.26 -15.20 4.17
N PHE A 460 -53.28 -14.28 3.21
CA PHE A 460 -54.48 -13.55 2.79
C PHE A 460 -54.35 -13.11 1.34
N SER A 461 -55.47 -13.00 0.61
CA SER A 461 -55.47 -12.46 -0.75
C SER A 461 -56.82 -11.88 -1.15
N GLN A 462 -56.83 -10.83 -1.96
CA GLN A 462 -58.06 -10.27 -2.50
C GLN A 462 -57.86 -9.51 -3.83
N ASN A 463 -58.94 -9.40 -4.62
CA ASN A 463 -59.01 -8.48 -5.75
C ASN A 463 -59.09 -7.03 -5.26
N ILE A 464 -58.39 -6.14 -5.95
CA ILE A 464 -58.45 -4.70 -5.73
C ILE A 464 -59.17 -4.09 -6.93
N ASN A 465 -60.32 -3.46 -6.66
CA ASN A 465 -61.20 -2.91 -7.71
C ASN A 465 -61.30 -1.38 -7.64
N GLN A 466 -60.64 -0.76 -6.67
CA GLN A 466 -60.68 0.68 -6.41
C GLN A 466 -59.30 1.15 -5.98
N SER A 467 -58.97 2.39 -6.34
CA SER A 467 -57.69 3.01 -5.97
C SER A 467 -57.49 3.13 -4.47
N LYS A 468 -58.56 3.12 -3.68
CA LYS A 468 -58.53 3.11 -2.21
C LYS A 468 -59.41 1.99 -1.69
N THR A 469 -58.80 0.98 -1.08
CA THR A 469 -59.50 -0.22 -0.61
C THR A 469 -59.19 -0.48 0.86
N ALA A 470 -60.23 -0.66 1.67
CA ALA A 470 -60.09 -1.12 3.05
C ALA A 470 -59.86 -2.64 3.08
N ILE A 471 -58.81 -3.07 3.76
CA ILE A 471 -58.39 -4.47 3.88
C ILE A 471 -58.63 -4.92 5.31
N ASN A 472 -59.39 -6.01 5.47
CA ASN A 472 -59.64 -6.64 6.76
C ASN A 472 -59.14 -8.08 6.71
N THR A 473 -58.06 -8.36 7.44
CA THR A 473 -57.33 -9.63 7.32
C THR A 473 -57.54 -10.56 8.50
N ASN A 474 -57.88 -10.02 9.69
CA ASN A 474 -57.88 -10.74 10.97
C ASN A 474 -56.60 -11.56 11.24
N LEU A 475 -55.46 -11.12 10.71
CA LEU A 475 -54.18 -11.81 10.90
C LEU A 475 -53.60 -11.50 12.31
N PRO A 476 -52.90 -12.46 12.94
CA PRO A 476 -52.21 -12.23 14.22
C PRO A 476 -51.16 -11.12 14.12
N HIS A 477 -50.88 -10.47 15.25
CA HIS A 477 -49.79 -9.50 15.35
C HIS A 477 -48.47 -10.09 14.85
N GLY A 478 -47.76 -9.34 14.03
CA GLY A 478 -46.55 -9.83 13.37
C GLY A 478 -46.14 -9.05 12.14
N LEU A 479 -45.04 -9.50 11.56
CA LEU A 479 -44.47 -8.95 10.33
C LEU A 479 -44.97 -9.73 9.11
N TYR A 480 -45.46 -9.02 8.11
CA TYR A 480 -45.93 -9.60 6.85
C TYR A 480 -45.46 -8.79 5.64
N PHE A 481 -45.59 -9.39 4.46
CA PHE A 481 -45.29 -8.78 3.18
C PHE A 481 -46.55 -8.71 2.30
N ALA A 482 -46.97 -7.49 1.94
CA ALA A 482 -48.03 -7.24 0.99
C ALA A 482 -47.46 -7.21 -0.44
N LYS A 483 -47.73 -8.26 -1.22
CA LYS A 483 -47.44 -8.31 -2.66
C LYS A 483 -48.64 -7.79 -3.44
N ILE A 484 -48.44 -6.70 -4.18
CA ILE A 484 -49.48 -6.05 -4.99
C ILE A 484 -49.16 -6.32 -6.46
N THR A 485 -50.14 -6.84 -7.19
CA THR A 485 -50.07 -7.00 -8.64
C THR A 485 -50.94 -5.95 -9.32
N PHE A 486 -50.37 -5.27 -10.31
CA PHE A 486 -51.03 -4.22 -11.08
C PHE A 486 -51.75 -4.77 -12.31
N GLU A 487 -52.61 -3.96 -12.94
CA GLU A 487 -53.32 -4.31 -14.18
C GLU A 487 -52.35 -4.71 -15.32
N ASN A 488 -51.17 -4.10 -15.39
CA ASN A 488 -50.12 -4.43 -16.35
C ASN A 488 -49.30 -5.69 -15.97
N ASN A 489 -49.76 -6.45 -14.96
CA ASN A 489 -49.10 -7.62 -14.37
C ASN A 489 -47.74 -7.36 -13.71
N LYS A 490 -47.30 -6.10 -13.55
CA LYS A 490 -46.16 -5.78 -12.69
C LYS A 490 -46.50 -6.06 -11.22
N GLN A 491 -45.46 -6.29 -10.43
CA GLN A 491 -45.59 -6.62 -9.02
C GLN A 491 -44.66 -5.75 -8.17
N THR A 492 -45.10 -5.49 -6.93
CA THR A 492 -44.32 -4.81 -5.90
C THR A 492 -44.63 -5.43 -4.54
N ILE A 493 -43.70 -5.30 -3.60
CA ILE A 493 -43.82 -5.88 -2.26
C ILE A 493 -43.60 -4.78 -1.24
N GLN A 494 -44.53 -4.67 -0.28
CA GLN A 494 -44.49 -3.69 0.80
C GLN A 494 -44.52 -4.40 2.16
N LYS A 495 -43.77 -3.86 3.12
CA LYS A 495 -43.71 -4.38 4.49
C LYS A 495 -44.88 -3.86 5.31
N ILE A 496 -45.64 -4.73 5.96
CA ILE A 496 -46.74 -4.36 6.86
C ILE A 496 -46.54 -4.98 8.24
N VAL A 497 -46.90 -4.21 9.27
CA VAL A 497 -46.83 -4.63 10.67
C VAL A 497 -48.23 -4.57 11.26
N PHE A 498 -48.71 -5.69 11.80
CA PHE A 498 -49.96 -5.76 12.56
C PHE A 498 -49.68 -5.82 14.06
#